data_AF-A0A9X1ZI83-F1
#
_entry.id   AF-A0A9X1ZI83-F1
#
_cell.length_a   1.000
_cell.length_b   1.000
_cell.length_c   1.000
_cell.angle_alpha   90.00
_cell.angle_beta   90.00
_cell.angle_gamma   90.00
#
_symmetry.space_group_name_H-M   'P 1'
#
loop_
_entity.id
_entity.type
_entity.pdbx_description
1 polymer ?
#
loop_
_entity_poly.entity_id
_entity_poly.type
_entity_poly.pdbx_seq_one_letter_code
_entity_poly.pdbx_strand_id
1 'polypeptide(L)'
;MNFEGDVISSLDELAQFLLLVEKGGLGLEGVAGVGMATSNADGRHFVAVFGEAHKLLLGRWVTDEVFKTGQDMVKNGVKSAH
;
A
#
# COMPACT_ATOMS: atom_id res chain seq x y z
N MET A 1 -6.32 -6.33 12.33
CA MET A 1 -5.65 -5.89 11.08
C MET A 1 -4.68 -7.00 10.69
N ASN A 2 -4.89 -7.65 9.53
CA ASN A 2 -3.94 -8.66 9.03
C ASN A 2 -2.90 -7.94 8.18
N PHE A 3 -1.75 -7.68 8.77
CA PHE A 3 -0.55 -7.26 8.06
C PHE A 3 0.21 -8.51 7.66
N GLU A 4 -0.13 -9.10 6.50
CA GLU A 4 0.48 -10.35 6.05
C GLU A 4 1.70 -10.08 5.16
N GLY A 5 2.86 -10.51 5.67
CA GLY A 5 4.15 -10.57 4.98
C GLY A 5 5.14 -9.45 5.32
N ASP A 6 6.30 -9.51 4.67
CA ASP A 6 7.50 -8.73 4.96
C ASP A 6 7.33 -7.19 4.91
N VAL A 7 8.23 -6.47 5.57
CA VAL A 7 8.26 -5.00 5.46
C VAL A 7 8.70 -4.63 4.04
N ILE A 8 7.89 -3.84 3.34
CA ILE A 8 8.26 -3.26 2.05
C ILE A 8 9.39 -2.26 2.32
N SER A 9 10.58 -2.63 1.88
CA SER A 9 11.82 -1.90 2.13
C SER A 9 12.28 -1.07 0.93
N SER A 10 11.74 -1.39 -0.27
CA SER A 10 12.12 -0.77 -1.54
C SER A 10 10.90 -0.32 -2.37
N LEU A 11 11.12 0.62 -3.29
CA LEU A 11 10.07 1.11 -4.20
C LEU A 11 9.55 0.04 -5.16
N ASP A 12 10.40 -0.88 -5.63
CA ASP A 12 9.99 -2.01 -6.47
C ASP A 12 8.99 -2.92 -5.76
N GLU A 13 9.21 -3.21 -4.48
CA GLU A 13 8.29 -3.99 -3.67
C GLU A 13 6.94 -3.28 -3.49
N LEU A 14 6.97 -1.96 -3.30
CA LEU A 14 5.76 -1.14 -3.24
C LEU A 14 5.00 -1.17 -4.57
N ALA A 15 5.70 -1.00 -5.69
CA ALA A 15 5.10 -1.03 -7.01
C ALA A 15 4.49 -2.40 -7.32
N GLN A 16 5.19 -3.50 -7.01
CA GLN A 16 4.65 -4.85 -7.13
C GLN A 16 3.42 -5.05 -6.26
N PHE A 17 3.43 -4.55 -5.03
CA PHE A 17 2.27 -4.61 -4.14
C PHE A 17 1.05 -3.89 -4.74
N LEU A 18 1.25 -2.65 -5.21
CA LEU A 18 0.19 -1.87 -5.86
C LEU A 18 -0.36 -2.56 -7.12
N LEU A 19 0.51 -3.09 -7.97
CA LEU A 19 0.13 -3.86 -9.16
C LEU A 19 -0.65 -5.13 -8.82
N LEU A 20 -0.27 -5.83 -7.75
CA LEU A 20 -1.00 -7.03 -7.29
C LEU A 20 -2.39 -6.68 -6.77
N VAL A 21 -2.51 -5.55 -6.06
CA VAL A 21 -3.80 -5.02 -5.57
C VAL A 21 -4.69 -4.64 -6.75
N GLU A 22 -4.18 -3.90 -7.74
CA GLU A 22 -4.93 -3.54 -8.95
C GLU A 22 -5.36 -4.74 -9.77
N LYS A 23 -4.50 -5.76 -9.90
CA LYS A 23 -4.81 -6.99 -10.63
C LYS A 23 -5.80 -7.89 -9.90
N GLY A 24 -6.21 -7.56 -8.67
CA GLY A 24 -7.05 -8.42 -7.83
C GLY A 24 -6.33 -9.71 -7.41
N GLY A 25 -5.00 -9.77 -7.51
CA GLY A 25 -4.20 -10.97 -7.23
C GLY A 25 -4.25 -11.41 -5.76
N LEU A 26 -4.78 -10.56 -4.89
CA LEU A 26 -4.95 -10.80 -3.46
C LEU A 26 -6.39 -11.25 -3.10
N GLY A 27 -7.25 -11.48 -4.11
CA GLY A 27 -8.67 -11.82 -3.88
C GLY A 27 -9.46 -10.68 -3.24
N LEU A 28 -8.98 -9.44 -3.38
CA LEU A 28 -9.62 -8.24 -2.85
C LEU A 28 -10.67 -7.75 -3.85
N GLU A 29 -11.94 -7.96 -3.52
CA GLU A 29 -13.06 -7.40 -4.28
C GLU A 29 -13.41 -6.00 -3.76
N GLY A 30 -13.73 -5.08 -4.68
CA GLY A 30 -14.16 -3.73 -4.34
C GLY A 30 -13.04 -2.82 -3.81
N VAL A 31 -11.80 -2.97 -4.31
CA VAL A 31 -10.72 -2.02 -4.03
C VAL A 31 -11.10 -0.65 -4.63
N ALA A 32 -11.22 0.35 -3.75
CA ALA A 32 -11.50 1.73 -4.15
C ALA A 32 -10.24 2.60 -4.21
N GLY A 33 -9.17 2.19 -3.52
CA GLY A 33 -7.89 2.88 -3.61
C GLY A 33 -6.83 2.34 -2.67
N VAL A 34 -5.64 2.91 -2.78
CA VAL A 34 -4.51 2.63 -1.88
C VAL A 34 -4.01 3.95 -1.31
N GLY A 35 -3.63 3.96 -0.05
CA GLY A 35 -3.06 5.11 0.63
C GLY A 35 -1.92 4.67 1.56
N MET A 36 -1.11 5.62 2.02
CA MET A 36 -0.13 5.35 3.07
C MET A 36 -0.61 5.98 4.37
N ALA A 37 -0.41 5.28 5.48
CA ALA A 37 -0.80 5.72 6.81
C ALA A 37 0.30 5.37 7.81
N THR A 38 0.32 6.09 8.93
CA THR A 38 1.21 5.80 10.05
C THR A 38 0.40 5.19 11.17
N SER A 39 0.84 4.05 11.67
CA SER A 39 0.19 3.40 12.81
C SER A 39 0.55 4.14 14.08
N ASN A 40 -0.46 4.60 14.79
CA ASN A 40 -0.37 5.24 16.09
C ASN A 40 -0.06 4.26 17.24
N ALA A 41 -0.10 2.94 16.98
CA ALA A 41 0.29 1.93 17.97
C ALA A 41 1.82 1.79 18.11
N ASP A 42 2.54 1.76 16.98
CA ASP A 42 4.00 1.52 16.95
C ASP A 42 4.79 2.69 16.34
N GLY A 43 4.12 3.70 15.77
CA GLY A 43 4.74 4.76 14.98
C GLY A 43 5.22 4.32 13.59
N ARG A 44 5.00 3.05 13.21
CA ARG A 44 5.45 2.50 11.93
C ARG A 44 4.55 2.93 10.77
N HIS A 45 5.16 3.14 9.61
CA HIS A 45 4.47 3.45 8.37
C HIS A 45 3.97 2.18 7.69
N PHE A 46 2.80 2.25 7.08
CA PHE A 46 2.23 1.16 6.31
C PHE A 46 1.45 1.69 5.10
N VAL A 47 1.42 0.88 4.04
CA VAL A 47 0.51 1.06 2.93
C VAL A 47 -0.80 0.34 3.24
N ALA A 48 -1.91 1.02 3.00
CA ALA A 48 -3.27 0.66 3.33
C ALA A 48 -4.11 0.60 2.05
N VAL A 49 -4.72 -0.55 1.80
CA VAL A 49 -5.67 -0.75 0.70
C VAL A 49 -7.07 -0.52 1.25
N PHE A 50 -7.81 0.41 0.64
CA PHE A 50 -9.16 0.78 1.02
C PHE A 50 -10.16 0.24 0.00
N GLY A 51 -11.23 -0.36 0.51
CA GLY A 51 -12.36 -0.75 -0.31
C GLY A 51 -13.38 0.38 -0.51
N GLU A 52 -14.44 0.14 -1.28
CA GLU A 52 -15.54 1.08 -1.55
C GLU A 52 -16.19 1.66 -0.28
N ALA A 53 -16.11 0.96 0.85
CA ALA A 53 -16.63 1.40 2.14
C ALA A 53 -15.61 2.20 3.00
N HIS A 54 -14.51 2.70 2.43
CA HIS A 54 -13.37 3.29 3.17
C HIS A 54 -12.79 2.37 4.26
N LYS A 55 -13.11 1.07 4.19
CA LYS A 55 -12.63 0.07 5.13
C LYS A 55 -11.25 -0.38 4.68
N LEU A 56 -10.32 -0.44 5.62
CA LEU A 56 -9.02 -1.08 5.41
C LEU A 56 -9.26 -2.56 5.08
N LEU A 57 -8.96 -2.94 3.83
CA LEU A 57 -9.02 -4.32 3.36
C LEU A 57 -7.72 -5.04 3.69
N LEU A 58 -6.59 -4.42 3.36
CA LEU A 58 -5.25 -4.98 3.54
C LEU A 58 -4.26 -3.88 3.95
N GLY A 59 -3.32 -4.22 4.81
CA GLY A 59 -2.19 -3.35 5.15
C GLY A 59 -0.85 -4.06 5.00
N ARG A 60 0.19 -3.35 4.56
CA ARG A 60 1.57 -3.84 4.53
C ARG A 60 2.50 -2.81 5.15
N TRP A 61 3.38 -3.24 6.04
CA TRP A 61 4.37 -2.35 6.63
C TRP A 61 5.36 -1.85 5.58
N VAL A 62 5.78 -0.60 5.70
CA VAL A 62 6.78 0.03 4.83
C VAL A 62 7.88 0.67 5.68
N THR A 63 9.08 0.80 5.13
CA THR A 63 10.14 1.61 5.73
C THR A 63 9.85 3.11 5.58
N ASP A 64 10.49 3.94 6.41
CA ASP A 64 10.39 5.40 6.31
C ASP A 64 10.86 5.92 4.94
N GLU A 65 11.88 5.30 4.36
CA GLU A 65 12.39 5.63 3.03
C GLU A 65 11.32 5.40 1.95
N VAL A 66 10.69 4.23 1.95
CA VAL A 66 9.59 3.90 1.02
C VAL A 66 8.38 4.77 1.28
N PHE A 67 8.09 5.09 2.54
CA PHE A 67 6.98 5.99 2.86
C PHE A 67 7.21 7.39 2.26
N LYS A 68 8.42 7.93 2.36
CA LYS A 68 8.74 9.25 1.79
C LYS A 68 8.80 9.26 0.27
N THR A 69 9.44 8.25 -0.32
CA THR A 69 9.66 8.18 -1.78
C THR A 69 8.44 7.65 -2.54
N GLY A 70 7.69 6.72 -1.93
CA GLY A 70 6.52 6.07 -2.51
C GLY A 70 5.21 6.82 -2.30
N GLN A 71 5.19 7.88 -1.48
CA GLN A 71 4.02 8.75 -1.31
C GLN A 71 3.49 9.30 -2.64
N ASP A 72 4.41 9.72 -3.51
CA ASP A 72 4.04 10.23 -4.84
C ASP A 72 3.44 9.11 -5.72
N MET A 73 4.03 7.92 -5.69
CA MET A 73 3.57 6.74 -6.42
C MET A 73 2.18 6.27 -5.97
N VAL A 74 1.89 6.29 -4.66
CA VAL A 74 0.57 5.91 -4.15
C VAL A 74 -0.48 6.99 -4.48
N LYS A 75 -0.10 8.27 -4.42
CA LYS A 75 -1.01 9.40 -4.64
C LYS A 75 -1.34 9.63 -6.12
N ASN A 76 -0.35 9.52 -7.01
CA ASN A 76 -0.54 9.70 -8.45
C ASN A 76 -0.97 8.40 -9.16
N GLY A 77 -1.05 7.30 -8.41
CA GLY A 77 -1.13 5.93 -8.94
C GLY A 77 0.23 5.48 -9.46
N VAL A 78 0.38 4.17 -9.73
CA VAL A 78 1.53 3.64 -10.48
C VAL A 78 1.41 4.08 -11.94
N LYS A 79 1.36 5.39 -12.19
CA LYS A 79 1.62 5.96 -13.49
C LYS A 79 3.08 5.66 -13.74
N SER A 80 3.31 4.54 -14.41
CA SER A 80 4.55 4.32 -15.14
C SER A 80 4.90 5.65 -15.80
N ALA A 81 6.02 6.24 -15.36
CA ALA A 81 6.65 7.28 -16.14
C ALA A 81 6.94 6.62 -17.50
N HIS A 82 6.11 6.93 -18.48
CA HIS A 82 6.31 6.55 -19.86
C HIS A 82 7.23 7.57 -20.52
#